data_AF-A0A7H1BFD8-F1
#
_entry.id   AF-A0A7H1BFD8-F1
#
_cell.length_a   1.000
_cell.length_b   1.000
_cell.length_c   1.000
_cell.angle_alpha   90.00
_cell.angle_beta   90.00
_cell.angle_gamma   90.00
#
_symmetry.space_group_name_H-M   'P 1'
#
loop_
_entity.id
_entity.type
_entity.pdbx_description
1 polymer ?
#
loop_
_entity_poly.entity_id
_entity_poly.type
_entity_poly.pdbx_seq_one_letter_code
_entity_poly.pdbx_strand_id
1 'polypeptide(L)'
;MTHTQPTRNGRTTSLRTALRQEVAGTIGLLADEQDFSAMRRYRSFTFDDHKTYLRQVEGLLKSLAAKGGHTTVALFDPDEYEEYCAETGLEPDTPASRTRFTAELASVGPAIAYEGQPLDDLVPELVDEAVRQATWQYASTTLSHIGPCAGCGQDIGRAAFARASYLIARAVDSVGSGAHHWVGSVPTTQGMLHAVLHVDATEPGTVTLDETEAMELTTLLALAIAHGNACALVVRTTTGDTQRIYGWRLKDERLEPLPAARVFDAYCNDTESGDLTAPEPGVDYCTAPDIADAGPAGPHCH
;
A
#
# COMPACT_ATOMS: atom_id res chain seq x y z
N MET A 1 15.25 -62.80 26.79
CA MET A 1 14.66 -61.48 27.10
C MET A 1 15.45 -60.43 26.36
N THR A 2 14.91 -59.93 25.25
CA THR A 2 15.57 -58.94 24.40
C THR A 2 14.57 -57.80 24.23
N HIS A 3 14.74 -56.75 25.03
CA HIS A 3 13.94 -55.54 24.94
C HIS A 3 14.50 -54.69 23.80
N THR A 4 13.78 -54.64 22.68
CA THR A 4 14.04 -53.69 21.60
C THR A 4 13.48 -52.34 22.02
N GLN A 5 14.37 -51.37 22.23
CA GLN A 5 14.06 -50.00 22.60
C GLN A 5 13.72 -49.21 21.32
N PRO A 6 12.54 -48.56 21.22
CA PRO A 6 12.21 -47.79 20.03
C PRO A 6 13.04 -46.51 19.97
N THR A 7 13.54 -46.24 18.78
CA THR A 7 14.48 -45.20 18.40
C THR A 7 13.98 -43.79 18.72
N ARG A 8 14.78 -43.03 19.47
CA ARG A 8 14.56 -41.63 19.88
C ARG A 8 14.50 -40.61 18.73
N ASN A 9 14.73 -41.02 17.48
CA ASN A 9 14.76 -40.18 16.28
C ASN A 9 13.37 -39.84 15.69
N GLY A 10 12.33 -40.63 15.97
CA GLY A 10 10.99 -40.38 15.42
C GLY A 10 10.26 -39.18 16.07
N ARG A 11 10.46 -38.96 17.37
CA ARG A 11 9.82 -37.86 18.13
C ARG A 11 10.37 -36.48 17.79
N THR A 12 11.66 -36.37 17.47
CA THR A 12 12.27 -35.07 17.11
C THR A 12 11.88 -34.62 15.72
N THR A 13 11.69 -35.54 14.78
CA THR A 13 11.14 -35.23 13.45
C THR A 13 9.68 -34.81 13.53
N SER A 14 8.84 -35.50 14.33
CA SER A 14 7.42 -35.12 14.47
C SER A 14 7.24 -33.76 15.15
N LEU A 15 8.04 -33.46 16.18
CA LEU A 15 8.03 -32.14 16.84
C LEU A 15 8.53 -31.02 15.92
N ARG A 16 9.58 -31.27 15.11
CA ARG A 16 10.05 -30.31 14.11
C ARG A 16 9.05 -30.07 12.99
N THR A 17 8.32 -31.09 12.56
CA THR A 17 7.25 -30.96 11.56
C THR A 17 6.07 -30.16 12.11
N ALA A 18 5.65 -30.44 13.36
CA ALA A 18 4.60 -29.67 14.03
C ALA A 18 5.00 -28.19 14.18
N LEU A 19 6.22 -27.92 14.67
CA LEU A 19 6.73 -26.56 14.79
C LEU A 19 6.86 -25.86 13.42
N ARG A 20 7.24 -26.56 12.35
CA ARG A 20 7.28 -25.99 10.98
C ARG A 20 5.90 -25.67 10.42
N GLN A 21 4.85 -26.37 10.86
CA GLN A 21 3.47 -26.08 10.47
C GLN A 21 2.93 -24.84 11.19
N GLU A 22 3.47 -24.52 12.36
CA GLU A 22 3.09 -23.35 13.16
C GLU A 22 3.85 -22.06 12.78
N VAL A 23 4.93 -22.15 11.99
CA VAL A 23 5.75 -21.00 11.60
C VAL A 23 5.11 -20.24 10.45
N ALA A 24 4.97 -18.92 10.61
CA ALA A 24 4.65 -18.03 9.51
C ALA A 24 5.83 -17.97 8.52
N GLY A 25 5.57 -18.23 7.24
CA GLY A 25 6.60 -18.23 6.20
C GLY A 25 6.34 -17.14 5.17
N THR A 26 7.40 -16.50 4.67
CA THR A 26 7.31 -15.51 3.59
C THR A 26 7.87 -16.09 2.29
N ILE A 27 7.20 -15.83 1.18
CA ILE A 27 7.66 -16.17 -0.17
C ILE A 27 7.89 -14.87 -0.94
N GLY A 28 9.10 -14.67 -1.45
CA GLY A 28 9.41 -13.60 -2.40
C GLY A 28 8.94 -14.01 -3.81
N LEU A 29 8.11 -13.17 -4.41
CA LEU A 29 7.48 -13.42 -5.71
C LEU A 29 8.03 -12.45 -6.77
N LEU A 30 8.48 -12.99 -7.89
CA LEU A 30 8.81 -12.24 -9.11
C LEU A 30 7.51 -12.03 -9.89
N ALA A 31 6.85 -10.89 -9.67
CA ALA A 31 5.49 -10.63 -10.17
C ALA A 31 5.43 -10.47 -11.69
N ASP A 32 6.44 -9.86 -12.31
CA ASP A 32 6.49 -9.64 -13.75
C ASP A 32 7.63 -10.38 -14.46
N GLU A 33 7.57 -10.37 -15.80
CA GLU A 33 8.50 -11.07 -16.66
C GLU A 33 9.88 -10.39 -16.74
N GLN A 34 9.96 -9.08 -16.49
CA GLN A 34 11.22 -8.33 -16.48
C GLN A 34 12.06 -8.72 -15.26
N ASP A 35 11.47 -8.71 -14.07
CA ASP A 35 12.13 -9.11 -12.84
C ASP A 35 12.54 -10.58 -12.87
N PHE A 36 11.65 -11.43 -13.38
CA PHE A 36 11.96 -12.83 -13.63
C PHE A 36 13.18 -13.00 -14.54
N SER A 37 13.24 -12.23 -15.63
CA SER A 37 14.34 -12.27 -16.59
C SER A 37 15.65 -11.76 -15.99
N ALA A 38 15.60 -10.76 -15.10
CA ALA A 38 16.77 -10.27 -14.38
C ALA A 38 17.37 -11.36 -13.48
N MET A 39 16.53 -12.16 -12.80
CA MET A 39 17.00 -13.26 -11.95
C MET A 39 17.62 -14.43 -12.73
N ARG A 40 17.29 -14.61 -14.01
CA ARG A 40 17.88 -15.66 -14.86
C ARG A 40 19.38 -15.50 -15.11
N ARG A 41 19.99 -14.36 -14.77
CA ARG A 41 21.46 -14.19 -14.81
C ARG A 41 22.18 -15.08 -13.79
N TYR A 42 21.50 -15.49 -12.71
CA TYR A 42 22.03 -16.33 -11.65
C TYR A 42 21.86 -17.81 -11.99
N ARG A 43 22.96 -18.58 -12.03
CA ARG A 43 22.93 -19.99 -12.46
C ARG A 43 22.16 -20.89 -11.51
N SER A 44 22.08 -20.52 -10.24
CA SER A 44 21.30 -21.22 -9.22
C SER A 44 19.80 -20.93 -9.29
N PHE A 45 19.36 -20.02 -10.15
CA PHE A 45 17.95 -19.77 -10.46
C PHE A 45 17.56 -20.58 -11.71
N THR A 46 16.99 -21.76 -11.50
CA THR A 46 16.83 -22.77 -12.56
C THR A 46 15.47 -22.74 -13.26
N PHE A 47 14.72 -21.64 -13.17
CA PHE A 47 13.44 -21.49 -13.85
C PHE A 47 13.64 -20.88 -15.24
N ASP A 48 13.03 -21.48 -16.26
CA ASP A 48 13.21 -21.06 -17.65
C ASP A 48 12.08 -20.15 -18.18
N ASP A 49 10.89 -20.26 -17.59
CA ASP A 49 9.65 -19.64 -18.04
C ASP A 49 8.86 -19.05 -16.87
N HIS A 50 8.44 -17.80 -16.99
CA HIS A 50 7.76 -17.05 -15.92
C HIS A 50 6.40 -17.64 -15.57
N LYS A 51 5.59 -18.03 -16.57
CA LYS A 51 4.29 -18.67 -16.34
C LYS A 51 4.42 -19.99 -15.60
N THR A 52 5.45 -20.76 -15.91
CA THR A 52 5.76 -22.00 -15.20
C THR A 52 6.23 -21.73 -13.79
N TYR A 53 7.09 -20.71 -13.58
CA TYR A 53 7.47 -20.25 -12.24
C TYR A 53 6.24 -19.89 -11.39
N LEU A 54 5.34 -19.04 -11.88
CA LEU A 54 4.13 -18.64 -11.15
C LEU A 54 3.26 -19.86 -10.79
N ARG A 55 3.02 -20.78 -11.72
CA ARG A 55 2.27 -22.02 -11.43
C ARG A 55 2.93 -22.88 -10.34
N GLN A 56 4.26 -22.95 -10.32
CA GLN A 56 4.98 -23.71 -9.28
C GLN A 56 4.90 -23.01 -7.92
N VAL A 57 5.00 -21.68 -7.89
CA VAL A 57 4.82 -20.90 -6.65
C VAL A 57 3.39 -21.01 -6.13
N GLU A 58 2.39 -20.94 -7.00
CA GLU A 58 0.99 -21.15 -6.61
C GLU A 58 0.76 -22.54 -6.02
N GLY A 59 1.33 -23.58 -6.65
CA GLY A 59 1.28 -24.94 -6.11
C GLY A 59 1.96 -25.08 -4.74
N LEU A 60 3.07 -24.38 -4.53
CA LEU A 60 3.75 -24.30 -3.23
C LEU A 60 2.87 -23.61 -2.18
N LEU A 61 2.31 -22.44 -2.50
CA LEU A 61 1.43 -21.68 -1.62
C LEU A 61 0.21 -22.51 -1.20
N LYS A 62 -0.47 -23.16 -2.16
CA LYS A 62 -1.57 -24.09 -1.89
C LYS A 62 -1.15 -25.23 -0.97
N SER A 63 0.06 -25.78 -1.16
CA SER A 63 0.60 -26.84 -0.30
C SER A 63 0.90 -26.36 1.14
N LEU A 64 1.35 -25.12 1.30
CA LEU A 64 1.63 -24.52 2.60
C LEU A 64 0.33 -24.17 3.34
N ALA A 65 -0.63 -23.55 2.66
CA ALA A 65 -1.96 -23.25 3.20
C ALA A 65 -2.69 -24.53 3.66
N ALA A 66 -2.65 -25.60 2.87
CA ALA A 66 -3.25 -26.89 3.23
C ALA A 66 -2.63 -27.53 4.49
N LYS A 67 -1.41 -27.12 4.89
CA LYS A 67 -0.74 -27.59 6.10
C LYS A 67 -1.02 -26.71 7.33
N GLY A 68 -1.84 -25.67 7.19
CA GLY A 68 -2.28 -24.78 8.27
C GLY A 68 -1.27 -23.70 8.66
N GLY A 69 -0.22 -23.47 7.84
CA GLY A 69 0.76 -22.43 8.09
C GLY A 69 0.31 -21.07 7.56
N HIS A 70 0.57 -20.00 8.32
CA HIS A 70 0.36 -18.63 7.86
C HIS A 70 1.44 -18.32 6.81
N THR A 71 1.06 -18.07 5.57
CA THR A 71 2.03 -17.75 4.52
C THR A 71 1.80 -16.34 4.05
N THR A 72 2.85 -15.52 4.04
CA THR A 72 2.83 -14.19 3.44
C THR A 72 3.61 -14.20 2.12
N VAL A 73 3.23 -13.30 1.22
CA VAL A 73 3.87 -13.13 -0.07
C VAL A 73 4.33 -11.69 -0.18
N ALA A 74 5.59 -11.48 -0.59
CA ALA A 74 6.20 -10.17 -0.78
C ALA A 74 6.79 -10.08 -2.20
N LEU A 75 6.89 -8.88 -2.77
CA LEU A 75 7.59 -8.70 -4.05
C LEU A 75 9.08 -8.97 -3.88
N PHE A 76 9.65 -9.68 -4.84
CA PHE A 76 11.09 -9.87 -4.94
C PHE A 76 11.62 -8.97 -6.04
N ASP A 77 12.20 -7.84 -5.67
CA ASP A 77 12.89 -6.95 -6.60
C ASP A 77 14.35 -7.42 -6.81
N PRO A 78 14.77 -7.75 -8.05
CA PRO A 78 16.13 -8.21 -8.34
C PRO A 78 17.22 -7.15 -8.16
N ASP A 79 16.90 -5.87 -8.27
CA ASP A 79 17.82 -4.75 -8.08
C ASP A 79 18.02 -4.50 -6.58
N GLU A 80 16.95 -4.49 -5.77
CA GLU A 80 17.06 -4.46 -4.29
C GLU A 80 17.83 -5.68 -3.76
N TYR A 81 17.63 -6.85 -4.37
CA TYR A 81 18.37 -8.06 -4.00
C TYR A 81 19.87 -7.92 -4.26
N GLU A 82 20.28 -7.30 -5.37
CA GLU A 82 21.68 -7.06 -5.70
C GLU A 82 22.31 -6.06 -4.73
N GLU A 83 21.60 -4.97 -4.40
CA GLU A 83 22.01 -4.00 -3.40
C GLU A 83 22.18 -4.66 -2.01
N TYR A 84 21.17 -5.42 -1.55
CA TYR A 84 21.23 -6.16 -0.30
C TYR A 84 22.45 -7.09 -0.23
N CYS A 85 22.74 -7.83 -1.32
CA CYS A 85 23.90 -8.71 -1.37
C CYS A 85 25.22 -7.92 -1.31
N ALA A 86 25.30 -6.78 -1.98
CA ALA A 86 26.46 -5.92 -1.97
C ALA A 86 26.71 -5.33 -0.57
N GLU A 87 25.67 -4.83 0.10
CA GLU A 87 25.76 -4.24 1.44
C GLU A 87 26.12 -5.28 2.52
N THR A 88 25.57 -6.49 2.42
CA THR A 88 25.78 -7.56 3.41
C THR A 88 26.96 -8.47 3.10
N GLY A 89 27.61 -8.29 1.94
CA GLY A 89 28.72 -9.12 1.47
C GLY A 89 28.32 -10.57 1.17
N LEU A 90 27.07 -10.79 0.77
CA LEU A 90 26.55 -12.11 0.39
C LEU A 90 26.80 -12.41 -1.10
N GLU A 91 27.04 -13.68 -1.41
CA GLU A 91 27.14 -14.15 -2.80
C GLU A 91 25.72 -14.22 -3.41
N PRO A 92 25.39 -13.43 -4.44
CA PRO A 92 24.04 -13.36 -5.00
C PRO A 92 23.63 -14.63 -5.77
N ASP A 93 24.57 -15.42 -6.31
CA ASP A 93 24.22 -16.66 -7.01
C ASP A 93 24.07 -17.87 -6.06
N THR A 94 23.41 -17.70 -4.91
CA THR A 94 23.09 -18.81 -4.00
C THR A 94 21.64 -18.83 -3.52
N PRO A 95 21.03 -20.02 -3.37
CA PRO A 95 19.71 -20.16 -2.74
C PRO A 95 19.67 -19.61 -1.30
N ALA A 96 20.78 -19.71 -0.57
CA ALA A 96 20.86 -19.24 0.81
C ALA A 96 20.75 -17.72 0.91
N SER A 97 21.41 -16.98 0.03
CA SER A 97 21.30 -15.51 -0.04
C SER A 97 19.88 -15.07 -0.40
N ARG A 98 19.23 -15.75 -1.35
CA ARG A 98 17.81 -15.48 -1.67
C ARG A 98 16.88 -15.74 -0.49
N THR A 99 17.07 -16.83 0.24
CA THR A 99 16.29 -17.10 1.46
C THR A 99 16.51 -16.04 2.54
N ARG A 100 17.73 -15.53 2.70
CA ARG A 100 18.00 -14.43 3.63
C ARG A 100 17.31 -13.14 3.20
N PHE A 101 17.36 -12.82 1.91
CA PHE A 101 16.65 -11.66 1.39
C PHE A 101 15.13 -11.80 1.53
N THR A 102 14.55 -12.98 1.26
CA THR A 102 13.12 -13.20 1.54
C THR A 102 12.75 -13.05 3.01
N ALA A 103 13.67 -13.39 3.94
CA ALA A 103 13.45 -13.13 5.37
C ALA A 103 13.57 -11.64 5.72
N GLU A 104 14.40 -10.89 5.00
CA GLU A 104 14.46 -9.43 5.10
C GLU A 104 13.13 -8.81 4.62
N LEU A 105 12.63 -9.23 3.46
CA LEU A 105 11.32 -8.80 2.93
C LEU A 105 10.19 -9.03 3.93
N ALA A 106 10.23 -10.12 4.69
CA ALA A 106 9.25 -10.40 5.74
C ALA A 106 9.24 -9.37 6.89
N SER A 107 10.33 -8.63 7.06
CA SER A 107 10.54 -7.70 8.17
C SER A 107 10.38 -6.23 7.75
N VAL A 108 10.66 -5.90 6.49
CA VAL A 108 10.70 -4.50 5.99
C VAL A 108 9.88 -4.26 4.72
N GLY A 109 9.54 -5.31 3.96
CA GLY A 109 8.90 -5.17 2.65
C GLY A 109 7.36 -5.27 2.69
N PRO A 110 6.69 -4.79 1.63
CA PRO A 110 5.25 -4.96 1.46
C PRO A 110 4.95 -6.45 1.34
N ALA A 111 4.06 -6.95 2.20
CA ALA A 111 3.72 -8.36 2.23
C ALA A 111 2.24 -8.56 2.55
N ILE A 112 1.58 -9.39 1.73
CA ILE A 112 0.17 -9.73 1.91
C ILE A 112 0.01 -11.17 2.38
N ALA A 113 -1.04 -11.42 3.16
CA ALA A 113 -1.37 -12.76 3.61
C ALA A 113 -1.95 -13.59 2.46
N TYR A 114 -1.45 -14.80 2.29
CA TYR A 114 -2.02 -15.76 1.35
C TYR A 114 -3.17 -16.51 2.02
N GLU A 115 -4.39 -16.27 1.55
CA GLU A 115 -5.64 -16.84 2.07
C GLU A 115 -6.21 -17.97 1.19
N GLY A 116 -5.53 -18.30 0.09
CA GLY A 116 -5.94 -19.36 -0.85
C GLY A 116 -6.41 -18.87 -2.22
N GLN A 117 -6.35 -17.56 -2.46
CA GLN A 117 -6.65 -16.92 -3.74
C GLN A 117 -5.69 -17.36 -4.87
N PRO A 118 -6.13 -17.35 -6.14
CA PRO A 118 -5.25 -17.53 -7.29
C PRO A 118 -4.15 -16.45 -7.36
N LEU A 119 -2.99 -16.79 -7.95
CA LEU A 119 -1.94 -15.77 -8.15
C LEU A 119 -2.36 -14.63 -9.07
N ASP A 120 -3.26 -14.88 -10.03
CA ASP A 120 -3.76 -13.84 -10.94
C ASP A 120 -4.55 -12.75 -10.19
N ASP A 121 -5.14 -13.09 -9.02
CA ASP A 121 -5.82 -12.14 -8.14
C ASP A 121 -4.85 -11.55 -7.10
N LEU A 122 -3.89 -12.35 -6.61
CA LEU A 122 -2.90 -11.96 -5.60
C LEU A 122 -1.87 -10.95 -6.12
N VAL A 123 -1.40 -11.13 -7.36
CA VAL A 123 -0.31 -10.31 -7.92
C VAL A 123 -0.70 -8.84 -8.04
N PRO A 124 -1.87 -8.47 -8.60
CA PRO A 124 -2.32 -7.08 -8.60
C PRO A 124 -2.38 -6.48 -7.20
N GLU A 125 -2.96 -7.18 -6.22
CA GLU A 125 -3.05 -6.74 -4.83
C GLU A 125 -1.66 -6.48 -4.22
N LEU A 126 -0.70 -7.36 -4.48
CA LEU A 126 0.66 -7.23 -3.98
C LEU A 126 1.41 -6.06 -4.63
N VAL A 127 1.20 -5.83 -5.93
CA VAL A 127 1.77 -4.67 -6.63
C VAL A 127 1.18 -3.38 -6.09
N ASP A 128 -0.13 -3.32 -5.90
CA ASP A 128 -0.81 -2.16 -5.32
C ASP A 128 -0.27 -1.85 -3.92
N GLU A 129 -0.10 -2.87 -3.07
CA GLU A 129 0.49 -2.72 -1.73
C GLU A 129 1.95 -2.23 -1.78
N ALA A 130 2.75 -2.73 -2.72
CA ALA A 130 4.12 -2.27 -2.88
C ALA A 130 4.22 -0.81 -3.35
N VAL A 131 3.37 -0.40 -4.30
CA VAL A 131 3.29 1.00 -4.76
C VAL A 131 2.84 1.92 -3.62
N ARG A 132 1.87 1.47 -2.82
CA ARG A 132 1.38 2.16 -1.63
C ARG A 132 2.50 2.38 -0.60
N GLN A 133 3.25 1.33 -0.25
CA GLN A 133 4.38 1.44 0.68
C GLN A 133 5.51 2.33 0.12
N ALA A 134 5.88 2.17 -1.15
CA ALA A 134 6.91 3.00 -1.78
C ALA A 134 6.52 4.49 -1.79
N THR A 135 5.24 4.78 -2.06
CA THR A 135 4.67 6.13 -1.99
C THR A 135 4.83 6.73 -0.59
N TRP A 136 4.49 5.95 0.44
CA TRP A 136 4.62 6.38 1.84
C TRP A 136 6.09 6.65 2.24
N GLN A 137 7.00 5.75 1.86
CA GLN A 137 8.43 5.88 2.19
C GLN A 137 9.05 7.10 1.49
N TYR A 138 8.71 7.32 0.22
CA TYR A 138 9.13 8.53 -0.51
C TYR A 138 8.61 9.81 0.16
N ALA A 139 7.31 9.86 0.48
CA ALA A 139 6.70 11.05 1.08
C ALA A 139 7.29 11.34 2.47
N SER A 140 7.45 10.33 3.31
CA SER A 140 8.03 10.44 4.66
C SER A 140 9.48 10.91 4.63
N THR A 141 10.29 10.34 3.74
CA THR A 141 11.70 10.74 3.57
C THR A 141 11.79 12.17 3.08
N THR A 142 10.95 12.54 2.10
CA THR A 142 10.93 13.89 1.54
C THR A 142 10.56 14.92 2.61
N LEU A 143 9.48 14.69 3.35
CA LEU A 143 9.04 15.59 4.44
C LEU A 143 10.12 15.78 5.50
N SER A 144 10.86 14.72 5.85
CA SER A 144 11.95 14.77 6.82
C SER A 144 13.15 15.59 6.37
N HIS A 145 13.33 15.80 5.05
CA HIS A 145 14.47 16.51 4.47
C HIS A 145 14.20 17.97 4.09
N ILE A 146 12.94 18.45 4.13
CA ILE A 146 12.62 19.83 3.75
C ILE A 146 13.24 20.86 4.70
N GLY A 147 13.33 20.52 6.00
CA GLY A 147 13.95 21.38 7.02
C GLY A 147 13.09 22.59 7.42
N PRO A 148 13.68 23.57 8.13
CA PRO A 148 12.95 24.70 8.68
C PRO A 148 12.68 25.80 7.64
N CYS A 149 11.52 26.47 7.77
CA CYS A 149 11.16 27.64 7.00
C CYS A 149 12.13 28.81 7.26
N ALA A 150 12.63 29.42 6.18
CA ALA A 150 13.56 30.55 6.26
C ALA A 150 12.94 31.81 6.91
N GLY A 151 11.61 31.96 6.86
CA GLY A 151 10.91 33.12 7.43
C GLY A 151 10.58 32.98 8.91
N CYS A 152 9.97 31.86 9.32
CA CYS A 152 9.49 31.67 10.70
C CYS A 152 10.28 30.65 11.53
N GLY A 153 11.20 29.90 10.92
CA GLY A 153 12.03 28.89 11.59
C GLY A 153 11.32 27.60 12.00
N GLN A 154 10.03 27.44 11.66
CA GLN A 154 9.30 26.20 11.92
C GLN A 154 9.70 25.10 10.94
N ASP A 155 9.72 23.85 11.42
CA ASP A 155 9.90 22.67 10.56
C ASP A 155 8.71 22.54 9.60
N ILE A 156 8.98 22.66 8.30
CA ILE A 156 7.94 22.67 7.26
C ILE A 156 7.24 21.32 7.20
N GLY A 157 8.00 20.22 7.27
CA GLY A 157 7.43 18.87 7.20
C GLY A 157 6.46 18.62 8.35
N ARG A 158 6.85 18.99 9.57
CA ARG A 158 5.98 18.88 10.75
C ARG A 158 4.75 19.78 10.68
N ALA A 159 4.90 21.01 10.21
CA ALA A 159 3.78 21.94 10.07
C ALA A 159 2.77 21.45 9.02
N ALA A 160 3.27 21.02 7.85
CA ALA A 160 2.47 20.46 6.78
C ALA A 160 1.74 19.19 7.23
N PHE A 161 2.41 18.31 7.99
CA PHE A 161 1.78 17.11 8.54
C PHE A 161 0.63 17.46 9.49
N ALA A 162 0.85 18.36 10.45
CA ALA A 162 -0.21 18.79 11.37
C ALA A 162 -1.41 19.41 10.63
N ARG A 163 -1.14 20.18 9.57
CA ARG A 163 -2.17 20.76 8.71
C ARG A 163 -2.93 19.69 7.93
N ALA A 164 -2.23 18.74 7.34
CA ALA A 164 -2.83 17.61 6.63
C ALA A 164 -3.72 16.77 7.55
N SER A 165 -3.24 16.41 8.75
CA SER A 165 -4.02 15.65 9.73
C SER A 165 -5.32 16.38 10.10
N TYR A 166 -5.23 17.69 10.32
CA TYR A 166 -6.41 18.52 10.57
C TYR A 166 -7.41 18.45 9.40
N LEU A 167 -6.93 18.64 8.17
CA LEU A 167 -7.78 18.64 6.98
C LEU A 167 -8.46 17.28 6.74
N ILE A 168 -7.73 16.17 6.90
CA ILE A 168 -8.29 14.81 6.75
C ILE A 168 -9.36 14.56 7.82
N ALA A 169 -9.10 14.86 9.09
CA ALA A 169 -10.09 14.71 10.15
C ALA A 169 -11.37 15.52 9.85
N ARG A 170 -11.21 16.78 9.42
CA ARG A 170 -12.35 17.62 9.05
C ARG A 170 -13.08 17.14 7.79
N ALA A 171 -12.38 16.56 6.83
CA ALA A 171 -12.97 15.97 5.63
C ALA A 171 -13.84 14.76 5.99
N VAL A 172 -13.30 13.85 6.81
CA VAL A 172 -14.01 12.67 7.32
C VAL A 172 -15.26 13.08 8.09
N ASP A 173 -15.17 14.09 8.97
CA ASP A 173 -16.33 14.59 9.71
C ASP A 173 -17.41 15.22 8.79
N SER A 174 -17.04 15.73 7.62
CA SER A 174 -17.93 16.51 6.75
C SER A 174 -18.90 15.68 5.92
N VAL A 175 -18.57 14.42 5.62
CA VAL A 175 -19.35 13.54 4.71
C VAL A 175 -20.50 12.82 5.41
N GLY A 176 -20.55 12.85 6.75
CA GLY A 176 -21.60 12.21 7.54
C GLY A 176 -21.43 10.69 7.65
N SER A 177 -22.54 9.99 7.87
CA SER A 177 -22.56 8.54 8.09
C SER A 177 -22.43 7.72 6.80
N GLY A 178 -21.70 6.61 6.85
CA GLY A 178 -21.62 5.61 5.78
C GLY A 178 -20.32 4.82 5.81
N ALA A 179 -20.16 3.90 4.86
CA ALA A 179 -18.86 3.34 4.53
C ALA A 179 -18.20 4.23 3.48
N HIS A 180 -17.02 4.73 3.76
CA HIS A 180 -16.31 5.72 2.95
C HIS A 180 -15.02 5.13 2.42
N HIS A 181 -14.80 5.26 1.11
CA HIS A 181 -13.55 4.96 0.44
C HIS A 181 -12.96 6.25 -0.08
N TRP A 182 -11.92 6.74 0.58
CA TRP A 182 -11.20 7.96 0.24
C TRP A 182 -10.00 7.63 -0.64
N VAL A 183 -9.75 8.48 -1.64
CA VAL A 183 -8.58 8.41 -2.51
C VAL A 183 -7.96 9.80 -2.59
N GLY A 184 -6.71 9.91 -2.17
CA GLY A 184 -5.87 11.08 -2.41
C GLY A 184 -4.98 10.86 -3.62
N SER A 185 -4.73 11.92 -4.39
CA SER A 185 -3.82 11.87 -5.54
C SER A 185 -2.98 13.13 -5.65
N VAL A 186 -1.66 12.97 -5.77
CA VAL A 186 -0.68 14.06 -5.86
C VAL A 186 0.24 13.82 -7.06
N PRO A 187 0.22 14.69 -8.09
CA PRO A 187 1.24 14.68 -9.13
C PRO A 187 2.61 15.03 -8.56
N THR A 188 3.61 14.22 -8.90
CA THR A 188 5.02 14.48 -8.60
C THR A 188 5.88 14.33 -9.86
N THR A 189 7.15 14.67 -9.77
CA THR A 189 8.12 14.44 -10.86
C THR A 189 8.39 12.96 -11.12
N GLN A 190 8.07 12.08 -10.17
CA GLN A 190 8.24 10.61 -10.28
C GLN A 190 6.97 9.90 -10.76
N GLY A 191 5.89 10.65 -11.03
CA GLY A 191 4.59 10.09 -11.39
C GLY A 191 3.47 10.50 -10.42
N MET A 192 2.33 9.84 -10.54
CA MET A 192 1.16 10.09 -9.69
C MET A 192 1.26 9.27 -8.40
N LEU A 193 1.32 9.93 -7.25
CA LEU A 193 1.24 9.28 -5.96
C LEU A 193 -0.21 9.20 -5.51
N HIS A 194 -0.62 8.07 -4.96
CA HIS A 194 -1.96 7.85 -4.43
C HIS A 194 -1.92 7.22 -3.04
N ALA A 195 -2.97 7.47 -2.27
CA ALA A 195 -3.19 6.86 -0.97
C ALA A 195 -4.70 6.66 -0.77
N VAL A 196 -5.05 5.57 -0.09
CA VAL A 196 -6.43 5.17 0.15
C VAL A 196 -6.71 5.23 1.65
N LEU A 197 -7.93 5.60 2.02
CA LEU A 197 -8.43 5.50 3.38
C LEU A 197 -9.87 4.99 3.41
N HIS A 198 -10.08 3.88 4.11
CA HIS A 198 -11.37 3.34 4.43
C HIS A 198 -11.83 3.85 5.80
N VAL A 199 -13.05 4.39 5.84
CA VAL A 199 -13.70 4.82 7.09
C VAL A 199 -15.08 4.20 7.15
N ASP A 200 -15.39 3.49 8.22
CA ASP A 200 -16.74 3.04 8.53
C ASP A 200 -17.33 3.93 9.64
N ALA A 201 -18.33 4.71 9.24
CA ALA A 201 -19.14 5.56 10.10
C ALA A 201 -20.63 5.18 9.98
N THR A 202 -20.92 3.89 9.77
CA THR A 202 -22.30 3.39 9.65
C THR A 202 -23.04 3.34 10.99
N GLU A 203 -22.32 3.09 12.08
CA GLU A 203 -22.87 3.09 13.43
C GLU A 203 -22.83 4.49 14.07
N PRO A 204 -23.95 5.01 14.61
CA PRO A 204 -23.98 6.33 15.23
C PRO A 204 -22.99 6.46 16.40
N GLY A 205 -22.07 7.43 16.30
CA GLY A 205 -21.09 7.72 17.34
C GLY A 205 -19.85 6.83 17.32
N THR A 206 -19.75 5.92 16.35
CA THR A 206 -18.56 5.10 16.09
C THR A 206 -18.00 5.47 14.73
N VAL A 207 -16.71 5.79 14.68
CA VAL A 207 -15.95 5.93 13.44
C VAL A 207 -14.77 5.00 13.56
N THR A 208 -14.69 4.00 12.69
CA THR A 208 -13.53 3.11 12.58
C THR A 208 -12.80 3.43 11.27
N LEU A 209 -11.48 3.43 11.33
CA LEU A 209 -10.62 3.61 10.18
C LEU A 209 -9.32 2.86 10.41
N ASP A 210 -8.64 2.50 9.32
CA ASP A 210 -7.31 1.91 9.41
C ASP A 210 -6.29 3.01 9.70
N GLU A 211 -5.55 2.89 10.82
CA GLU A 211 -4.60 3.90 11.26
C GLU A 211 -3.43 4.07 10.27
N THR A 212 -3.05 2.99 9.58
CA THR A 212 -1.98 2.98 8.57
C THR A 212 -2.44 3.74 7.33
N GLU A 213 -3.63 3.42 6.83
CA GLU A 213 -4.25 4.15 5.71
C GLU A 213 -4.41 5.65 6.02
N ALA A 214 -4.84 5.98 7.23
CA ALA A 214 -4.99 7.38 7.64
C ALA A 214 -3.64 8.09 7.72
N MET A 215 -2.61 7.42 8.22
CA MET A 215 -1.24 7.93 8.26
C MET A 215 -0.72 8.20 6.85
N GLU A 216 -0.93 7.28 5.92
CA GLU A 216 -0.47 7.41 4.54
C GLU A 216 -1.17 8.53 3.78
N LEU A 217 -2.50 8.59 3.82
CA LEU A 217 -3.26 9.66 3.18
C LEU A 217 -2.89 11.03 3.77
N THR A 218 -2.67 11.09 5.08
CA THR A 218 -2.17 12.29 5.75
C THR A 218 -0.76 12.67 5.26
N THR A 219 0.14 11.70 5.14
CA THR A 219 1.52 11.92 4.66
C THR A 219 1.53 12.41 3.21
N LEU A 220 0.68 11.84 2.36
CA LEU A 220 0.51 12.26 0.97
C LEU A 220 0.01 13.72 0.87
N LEU A 221 -1.02 14.08 1.65
CA LEU A 221 -1.53 15.44 1.69
C LEU A 221 -0.49 16.43 2.27
N ALA A 222 0.26 16.01 3.29
CA ALA A 222 1.34 16.80 3.88
C ALA A 222 2.44 17.09 2.87
N LEU A 223 2.81 16.10 2.04
CA LEU A 223 3.77 16.28 0.95
C LEU A 223 3.27 17.35 -0.04
N ALA A 224 1.99 17.30 -0.41
CA ALA A 224 1.42 18.28 -1.32
C ALA A 224 1.44 19.71 -0.73
N ILE A 225 1.10 19.85 0.56
CA ILE A 225 1.18 21.12 1.28
C ILE A 225 2.62 21.63 1.32
N ALA A 226 3.56 20.81 1.76
CA ALA A 226 4.95 21.22 1.99
C ALA A 226 5.66 21.68 0.71
N HIS A 227 5.29 21.12 -0.44
CA HIS A 227 5.86 21.49 -1.75
C HIS A 227 4.98 22.44 -2.58
N GLY A 228 3.79 22.80 -2.09
CA GLY A 228 2.83 23.57 -2.88
C GLY A 228 2.34 22.83 -4.13
N ASN A 229 2.31 21.50 -4.10
CA ASN A 229 1.81 20.68 -5.19
C ASN A 229 0.28 20.66 -5.19
N ALA A 230 -0.31 20.42 -6.36
CA ALA A 230 -1.73 20.09 -6.43
C ALA A 230 -2.01 18.77 -5.71
N CYS A 231 -3.17 18.65 -5.08
CA CYS A 231 -3.69 17.40 -4.56
C CYS A 231 -5.19 17.34 -4.86
N ALA A 232 -5.66 16.19 -5.32
CA ALA A 232 -7.08 15.87 -5.37
C ALA A 232 -7.41 14.92 -4.21
N LEU A 233 -8.57 15.10 -3.61
CA LEU A 233 -9.12 14.18 -2.62
C LEU A 233 -10.53 13.84 -3.05
N VAL A 234 -10.84 12.55 -3.16
CA VAL A 234 -12.16 12.06 -3.56
C VAL A 234 -12.65 11.05 -2.53
N VAL A 235 -13.95 10.99 -2.32
CA VAL A 235 -14.56 9.97 -1.48
C VAL A 235 -15.80 9.41 -2.14
N ARG A 236 -15.88 8.08 -2.15
CA ARG A 236 -17.10 7.33 -2.42
C ARG A 236 -17.74 6.93 -1.09
N THR A 237 -18.96 7.37 -0.87
CA THR A 237 -19.75 7.05 0.32
C THR A 237 -20.86 6.08 -0.04
N THR A 238 -20.93 4.96 0.66
CA THR A 238 -22.00 3.96 0.56
C THR A 238 -22.88 4.04 1.81
N THR A 239 -24.18 4.25 1.62
CA THR A 239 -25.18 4.27 2.69
C THR A 239 -26.38 3.43 2.26
N GLY A 240 -26.46 2.19 2.76
CA GLY A 240 -27.41 1.20 2.24
C GLY A 240 -27.17 0.97 0.74
N ASP A 241 -28.21 1.11 -0.08
CA ASP A 241 -28.12 0.95 -1.53
C ASP A 241 -27.72 2.24 -2.27
N THR A 242 -27.51 3.35 -1.55
CA THR A 242 -27.14 4.63 -2.16
C THR A 242 -25.63 4.82 -2.17
N GLN A 243 -25.11 5.29 -3.30
CA GLN A 243 -23.70 5.64 -3.43
C GLN A 243 -23.52 7.07 -3.91
N ARG A 244 -22.65 7.83 -3.23
CA ARG A 244 -22.36 9.22 -3.56
C ARG A 244 -20.86 9.45 -3.69
N ILE A 245 -20.47 10.31 -4.62
CA ILE A 245 -19.08 10.72 -4.80
C ILE A 245 -18.96 12.22 -4.55
N TYR A 246 -17.98 12.58 -3.72
CA TYR A 246 -17.58 13.96 -3.45
C TYR A 246 -16.09 14.14 -3.75
N GLY A 247 -15.68 15.35 -4.11
CA GLY A 247 -14.27 15.67 -4.36
C GLY A 247 -13.86 17.03 -3.86
N TRP A 248 -12.60 17.17 -3.49
CA TRP A 248 -11.93 18.40 -3.11
C TRP A 248 -10.63 18.54 -3.88
N ARG A 249 -10.17 19.78 -4.02
CA ARG A 249 -8.81 20.09 -4.48
C ARG A 249 -8.07 20.86 -3.39
N LEU A 250 -6.77 20.60 -3.26
CA LEU A 250 -5.89 21.41 -2.45
C LEU A 250 -5.56 22.71 -3.17
N LYS A 251 -5.79 23.83 -2.49
CA LYS A 251 -5.36 25.16 -2.92
C LYS A 251 -5.08 26.02 -1.70
N ASP A 252 -3.94 26.71 -1.68
CA ASP A 252 -3.53 27.57 -0.57
C ASP A 252 -3.62 26.86 0.80
N GLU A 253 -3.17 25.61 0.86
CA GLU A 253 -3.23 24.73 2.05
C GLU A 253 -4.66 24.43 2.55
N ARG A 254 -5.68 24.58 1.70
CA ARG A 254 -7.10 24.34 2.00
C ARG A 254 -7.70 23.34 1.02
N LEU A 255 -8.63 22.52 1.49
CA LEU A 255 -9.45 21.67 0.64
C LEU A 255 -10.67 22.46 0.16
N GLU A 256 -10.63 22.92 -1.09
CA GLU A 256 -11.76 23.57 -1.75
C GLU A 256 -12.70 22.50 -2.35
N PRO A 257 -14.01 22.53 -2.08
CA PRO A 257 -14.94 21.55 -2.62
C PRO A 257 -15.07 21.68 -4.14
N LEU A 258 -15.15 20.53 -4.81
CA LEU A 258 -15.45 20.46 -6.24
C LEU A 258 -16.97 20.42 -6.44
N PRO A 259 -17.49 21.13 -7.46
CA PRO A 259 -18.89 21.03 -7.84
C PRO A 259 -19.17 19.67 -8.48
N ALA A 260 -20.41 19.19 -8.35
CA ALA A 260 -20.87 17.91 -8.90
C ALA A 260 -20.42 17.65 -10.35
N ALA A 261 -20.52 18.66 -11.22
CA ALA A 261 -20.12 18.56 -12.63
C ALA A 261 -18.63 18.23 -12.80
N ARG A 262 -17.75 18.79 -11.94
CA ARG A 262 -16.30 18.51 -12.01
C ARG A 262 -15.97 17.11 -11.53
N VAL A 263 -16.69 16.62 -10.52
CA VAL A 263 -16.54 15.24 -10.03
C VAL A 263 -17.02 14.26 -11.10
N PHE A 264 -18.18 14.54 -11.72
CA PHE A 264 -18.71 13.76 -12.84
C PHE A 264 -17.74 13.70 -14.02
N ASP A 265 -17.23 14.86 -14.47
CA ASP A 265 -16.29 14.93 -15.58
C ASP A 265 -15.01 14.13 -15.29
N ALA A 266 -14.51 14.16 -14.05
CA ALA A 266 -13.30 13.42 -13.68
C ALA A 266 -13.49 11.89 -13.76
N TYR A 267 -14.67 11.38 -13.40
CA TYR A 267 -14.97 9.95 -13.46
C TYR A 267 -15.38 9.45 -14.85
N CYS A 268 -15.86 10.34 -15.70
CA CYS A 268 -16.27 9.99 -17.06
C CYS A 268 -15.14 10.19 -18.09
N ASN A 269 -13.97 10.70 -17.70
CA ASN A 269 -12.80 10.81 -18.57
C ASN A 269 -11.74 9.81 -18.13
N ASP A 270 -11.39 8.89 -19.03
CA ASP A 270 -10.23 8.02 -18.84
C ASP A 270 -8.96 8.87 -18.93
N THR A 271 -8.18 8.89 -17.85
CA THR A 271 -6.97 9.71 -17.74
C THR A 271 -5.81 9.21 -18.60
N GLU A 272 -5.83 7.95 -19.01
CA GLU A 272 -4.76 7.31 -19.79
C GLU A 272 -5.05 7.39 -21.30
N SER A 273 -6.30 7.18 -21.71
CA SER A 273 -6.70 7.22 -23.13
C SER A 273 -7.30 8.56 -23.57
N GLY A 274 -7.86 9.34 -22.63
CA GLY A 274 -8.64 10.54 -22.92
C GLY A 274 -10.06 10.25 -23.44
N ASP A 275 -10.46 8.97 -23.47
CA ASP A 275 -11.79 8.56 -23.93
C ASP A 275 -12.86 8.78 -22.86
N LEU A 276 -14.11 8.96 -23.32
CA LEU A 276 -15.26 9.09 -22.45
C LEU A 276 -15.76 7.73 -22.00
N THR A 277 -15.76 7.49 -20.69
CA THR A 277 -16.42 6.35 -20.07
C THR A 277 -17.83 6.73 -19.64
N ALA A 278 -18.78 5.82 -19.84
CA ALA A 278 -20.15 6.03 -19.37
C ALA A 278 -20.18 6.13 -17.83
N PRO A 279 -20.99 7.03 -17.25
CA PRO A 279 -21.08 7.14 -15.81
C PRO A 279 -21.61 5.84 -15.20
N GLU A 280 -21.06 5.46 -14.05
CA GLU A 280 -21.48 4.26 -13.32
C GLU A 280 -22.96 4.35 -12.91
N PRO A 281 -23.80 3.36 -13.27
CA PRO A 281 -25.21 3.34 -12.88
C PRO A 281 -25.39 3.28 -11.36
N GLY A 282 -26.28 4.11 -10.82
CA GLY A 282 -26.62 4.11 -9.39
C GLY A 282 -25.66 4.92 -8.49
N VAL A 283 -24.75 5.69 -9.09
CA VAL A 283 -23.82 6.57 -8.37
C VAL A 283 -24.22 8.05 -8.55
N ASP A 284 -24.40 8.76 -7.44
CA ASP A 284 -24.69 10.20 -7.43
C ASP A 284 -23.40 11.04 -7.29
N TYR A 285 -23.05 11.80 -8.33
CA TYR A 285 -21.94 12.77 -8.27
C TYR A 285 -22.43 14.06 -7.62
N CYS A 286 -21.84 14.43 -6.49
CA CYS A 286 -22.33 15.49 -5.64
C CYS A 286 -21.30 16.60 -5.46
N THR A 287 -21.77 17.84 -5.22
CA THR A 287 -20.90 18.92 -4.75
C THR A 287 -20.44 18.57 -3.33
N ALA A 288 -19.13 18.61 -3.11
CA ALA A 288 -18.57 18.30 -1.81
C ALA A 288 -18.96 19.34 -0.74
N PRO A 289 -19.13 18.93 0.53
CA PRO A 289 -19.35 19.86 1.62
C PRO A 289 -18.11 20.72 1.87
N ASP A 290 -18.34 21.95 2.35
CA ASP A 290 -17.26 22.84 2.77
C ASP A 290 -16.53 22.28 4.00
N ILE A 291 -15.20 22.25 3.92
CA ILE A 291 -14.34 21.90 5.05
C ILE A 291 -13.95 23.20 5.76
N ALA A 292 -14.44 23.38 6.99
CA ALA A 292 -14.18 24.59 7.72
C ALA A 292 -12.68 24.75 8.04
N ASP A 293 -12.12 25.89 7.66
CA ASP A 293 -10.70 26.20 7.78
C ASP A 293 -10.36 26.92 9.10
N ALA A 294 -10.74 26.34 10.23
CA ALA A 294 -10.42 26.89 11.56
C ALA A 294 -9.18 26.21 12.17
N GLY A 295 -8.25 25.76 11.32
CA GLY A 295 -7.10 24.95 11.71
C GLY A 295 -6.01 25.71 12.47
N PRO A 296 -5.01 24.98 13.02
CA PRO A 296 -3.91 25.59 13.75
C PRO A 296 -3.01 26.43 12.82
N ALA A 297 -3.04 27.75 13.02
CA ALA A 297 -2.31 28.82 12.31
C ALA A 297 -2.51 28.88 10.78
N GLY A 298 -2.64 30.10 10.26
CA GLY A 298 -2.99 30.37 8.86
C GLY A 298 -1.92 29.99 7.83
N PRO A 299 -2.24 30.11 6.53
CA PRO A 299 -1.42 29.61 5.43
C PRO A 299 0.01 30.13 5.49
N HIS A 300 0.97 29.24 5.28
CA HIS A 300 2.38 29.60 5.30
C HIS A 300 2.72 30.55 4.13
N CYS A 301 3.44 31.63 4.42
CA CYS A 301 4.10 32.41 3.38
C CYS A 301 5.41 31.70 3.02
N HIS A 302 5.43 31.04 1.86
CA HIS A 302 6.65 30.55 1.22
C HIS A 302 7.49 31.69 0.63
#